data_AF-A0A538CNR1-F1
#
_entry.id   AF-A0A538CNR1-F1
#
_cell.length_a   1.000
_cell.length_b   1.000
_cell.length_c   1.000
_cell.angle_alpha   90.00
_cell.angle_beta   90.00
_cell.angle_gamma   90.00
#
_symmetry.space_group_name_H-M   'P 1'
#
loop_
_entity.id
_entity.type
_entity.pdbx_description
1 polymer ?
#
loop_
_entity_poly.entity_id
_entity_poly.type
_entity_poly.pdbx_seq_one_letter_code
_entity_poly.pdbx_strand_id
1 'polypeptide(L)'
;MSTAPPTLAPPDPPEVPDGIEVRRVPAWRPWSSALALIAALGGALAGGLVVYVVALIAGANLDNPPPAVDIMATLLQDAAFVGAAIVFAAMVARPRPWHFGLRSTRIAPAV
;
A
#
# COMPACT_ATOMS: atom_id res chain seq x y z
N MET A 1 -51.40 -5.51 8.87
CA MET A 1 -50.51 -4.40 9.28
C MET A 1 -49.12 -4.98 9.49
N SER A 2 -48.18 -4.70 8.58
CA SER A 2 -46.80 -5.19 8.65
C SER A 2 -45.96 -4.14 9.38
N THR A 3 -45.51 -4.42 10.59
CA THR A 3 -44.60 -3.55 11.34
C THR A 3 -43.18 -3.93 10.97
N ALA A 4 -42.57 -3.20 10.04
CA ALA A 4 -41.14 -3.34 9.78
C ALA A 4 -40.34 -3.05 11.07
N PRO A 5 -39.29 -3.82 11.37
CA PRO A 5 -38.45 -3.58 12.54
C PRO A 5 -37.80 -2.19 12.45
N PRO A 6 -37.64 -1.47 13.58
CA PRO A 6 -36.96 -0.19 13.58
C PRO A 6 -35.53 -0.39 13.08
N THR A 7 -35.22 0.19 11.92
CA THR A 7 -33.84 0.25 11.43
C THR A 7 -33.09 1.15 12.40
N LEU A 8 -32.18 0.57 13.20
CA LEU A 8 -31.31 1.35 14.09
C LEU A 8 -30.53 2.35 13.24
N ALA A 9 -30.72 3.64 13.49
CA ALA A 9 -29.89 4.67 12.89
C ALA A 9 -28.42 4.37 13.22
N PRO A 10 -27.49 4.61 12.28
CA PRO A 10 -26.06 4.49 12.56
C PRO A 10 -25.71 5.28 13.83
N PRO A 11 -24.81 4.76 14.70
CA PRO A 11 -24.36 5.49 15.88
C PRO A 11 -23.85 6.87 15.47
N ASP A 12 -24.22 7.91 16.23
CA ASP A 12 -23.68 9.24 16.00
C ASP A 12 -22.15 9.20 16.11
N PRO A 13 -21.43 9.88 15.19
CA PRO A 13 -19.98 9.96 15.25
C PRO A 13 -19.54 10.59 16.57
N PRO A 14 -18.36 10.22 17.11
CA PRO A 14 -17.86 10.77 18.36
C PRO A 14 -17.79 12.29 18.28
N GLU A 15 -18.30 12.96 19.31
CA GLU A 15 -18.22 14.42 19.43
C GLU A 15 -16.76 14.86 19.44
N VAL A 16 -16.42 15.74 18.51
CA VAL A 16 -15.07 16.28 18.38
C VAL A 16 -15.03 17.63 19.11
N PRO A 17 -14.02 17.90 19.95
CA PRO A 17 -13.89 19.18 20.65
C PRO A 17 -13.95 20.38 19.70
N ASP A 18 -14.63 21.44 20.14
CA ASP A 18 -14.77 22.68 19.37
C ASP A 18 -13.41 23.23 18.94
N GLY A 19 -13.28 23.55 17.65
CA GLY A 19 -12.06 24.07 17.04
C GLY A 19 -11.16 23.01 16.37
N ILE A 20 -11.49 21.72 16.44
CA ILE A 20 -10.80 20.68 15.66
C ILE A 20 -11.59 20.40 14.38
N GLU A 21 -11.05 20.83 13.23
CA GLU A 21 -11.58 20.42 11.93
C GLU A 21 -11.44 18.90 11.76
N VAL A 22 -12.57 18.21 11.69
CA VAL A 22 -12.61 16.78 11.35
C VAL A 22 -12.21 16.63 9.89
N ARG A 23 -10.95 16.26 9.65
CA ARG A 23 -10.46 15.97 8.30
C ARG A 23 -11.18 14.73 7.80
N ARG A 24 -12.15 14.90 6.89
CA ARG A 24 -12.81 13.78 6.22
C ARG A 24 -11.76 12.90 5.57
N VAL A 25 -11.58 11.69 6.09
CA VAL A 25 -10.70 10.69 5.50
C VAL A 25 -11.27 10.36 4.12
N PRO A 26 -10.45 10.25 3.06
CA PRO A 26 -10.93 9.84 1.76
C PRO A 26 -11.69 8.50 1.90
N ALA A 27 -12.90 8.43 1.37
CA ALA A 27 -13.69 7.20 1.40
C ALA A 27 -13.10 6.22 0.36
N TRP A 28 -12.34 5.22 0.82
CA TRP A 28 -11.82 4.17 -0.04
C TRP A 28 -12.99 3.27 -0.47
N ARG A 29 -13.04 2.92 -1.75
CA ARG A 29 -13.95 1.87 -2.21
C ARG A 29 -13.45 0.56 -1.59
N PRO A 30 -14.28 -0.24 -0.91
CA PRO A 30 -13.80 -1.41 -0.16
C PRO A 30 -13.03 -2.42 -1.03
N TRP A 31 -13.36 -2.52 -2.32
CA TRP A 31 -12.69 -3.39 -3.27
C TRP A 31 -11.29 -2.91 -3.71
N SER A 32 -10.98 -1.62 -3.54
CA SER A 32 -9.70 -1.04 -4.01
C SER A 32 -8.48 -1.66 -3.32
N SER A 33 -8.64 -2.07 -2.05
CA SER A 33 -7.63 -2.78 -1.28
C SER A 33 -7.28 -4.14 -1.91
N ALA A 34 -8.30 -4.93 -2.26
CA ALA A 34 -8.12 -6.23 -2.90
C ALA A 34 -7.49 -6.09 -4.29
N LEU A 35 -7.89 -5.08 -5.07
CA LEU A 35 -7.30 -4.85 -6.39
C LEU A 35 -5.83 -4.42 -6.28
N ALA A 36 -5.48 -3.61 -5.27
CA ALA A 36 -4.10 -3.22 -5.00
C ALA A 36 -3.23 -4.43 -4.66
N LEU A 37 -3.74 -5.36 -3.86
CA LEU A 37 -3.04 -6.60 -3.53
C LEU A 37 -2.80 -7.46 -4.78
N ILE A 38 -3.82 -7.66 -5.61
CA ILE A 38 -3.71 -8.44 -6.85
C ILE A 38 -2.70 -7.79 -7.81
N ALA A 39 -2.79 -6.48 -7.99
CA ALA A 39 -1.87 -5.73 -8.85
C ALA A 39 -0.42 -5.83 -8.34
N ALA A 40 -0.23 -5.77 -7.02
CA ALA A 40 1.08 -5.91 -6.41
C ALA A 40 1.67 -7.30 -6.60
N LEU A 41 0.87 -8.35 -6.36
CA LEU A 41 1.27 -9.73 -6.59
C LEU A 41 1.61 -9.99 -8.06
N GLY A 42 0.78 -9.50 -8.98
CA GLY A 42 1.03 -9.59 -10.42
C GLY A 42 2.31 -8.87 -10.84
N GLY A 43 2.54 -7.67 -10.30
CA GLY A 43 3.77 -6.90 -10.53
C GLY A 43 5.02 -7.58 -9.96
N ALA A 44 4.94 -8.14 -8.75
CA ALA A 44 6.03 -8.88 -8.12
C ALA A 44 6.39 -10.13 -8.91
N LEU A 45 5.39 -10.90 -9.37
CA LEU A 45 5.62 -12.08 -10.21
C LEU A 45 6.26 -11.70 -11.56
N ALA A 46 5.76 -10.67 -12.23
CA ALA A 46 6.33 -10.19 -13.49
C ALA A 46 7.76 -9.67 -13.30
N GLY A 47 8.02 -8.91 -12.23
CA GLY A 47 9.35 -8.41 -11.90
C GLY A 47 10.33 -9.55 -11.57
N GLY A 48 9.93 -10.49 -10.72
CA GLY A 48 10.73 -11.67 -10.40
C GLY A 48 11.08 -12.48 -11.65
N LEU A 49 10.15 -12.62 -12.59
CA LEU A 49 10.41 -13.29 -13.87
C LEU A 49 11.48 -12.56 -14.70
N VAL A 50 11.49 -11.22 -14.72
CA VAL A 50 12.55 -10.44 -15.38
C VAL A 50 13.91 -10.72 -14.72
N VAL A 51 13.97 -10.74 -13.38
CA VAL A 51 15.22 -11.05 -12.65
C VAL A 51 15.71 -12.45 -12.98
N TYR A 52 14.82 -13.45 -13.01
CA TYR A 52 15.16 -14.82 -13.37
C TYR A 52 15.66 -14.94 -14.81
N VAL A 53 15.05 -14.22 -15.77
CA VAL A 53 15.52 -14.16 -17.16
C VAL A 53 16.91 -13.55 -17.24
N VAL A 54 17.18 -12.46 -16.51
CA VAL A 54 18.52 -11.84 -16.46
C VAL A 54 19.54 -12.79 -15.82
N ALA A 55 19.16 -13.48 -14.74
CA ALA A 55 20.02 -14.46 -14.07
C ALA A 55 20.37 -15.64 -15.00
N LEU A 56 19.40 -16.15 -15.76
CA LEU A 56 19.62 -17.16 -16.79
C LEU A 56 20.62 -16.70 -17.86
N ILE A 57 20.45 -15.49 -18.38
CA ILE A 57 21.38 -14.90 -19.37
C ILE A 57 22.78 -14.74 -18.78
N ALA A 58 22.88 -14.41 -17.48
CA ALA A 58 24.13 -14.33 -16.75
C ALA A 58 24.75 -15.69 -16.39
N GLY A 59 24.13 -16.81 -16.79
CA GLY A 59 24.62 -18.16 -16.54
C GLY A 59 24.34 -18.70 -15.14
N ALA A 60 23.45 -18.07 -14.38
CA ALA A 60 23.04 -18.57 -13.07
C ALA A 60 22.21 -19.85 -13.21
N ASN A 61 22.46 -20.81 -12.32
CA ASN A 61 21.70 -22.05 -12.26
C ASN A 61 20.41 -21.81 -11.46
N LEU A 62 19.25 -22.05 -12.05
CA LEU A 62 17.95 -21.80 -11.42
C LEU A 62 17.60 -22.80 -10.31
N ASP A 63 18.18 -24.00 -10.35
CA ASP A 63 17.94 -25.03 -9.33
C ASP A 63 18.78 -24.81 -8.06
N ASN A 64 19.83 -23.99 -8.15
CA ASN A 64 20.62 -23.48 -7.03
C ASN A 64 20.97 -22.01 -7.29
N PRO A 65 19.98 -21.10 -7.15
CA PRO A 65 20.20 -19.69 -7.43
C PRO A 65 21.26 -19.13 -6.47
N PRO A 66 22.20 -18.30 -6.98
CA PRO A 66 23.12 -17.58 -6.12
C PRO A 66 22.34 -16.71 -5.11
N PRO A 67 22.79 -16.57 -3.85
CA PRO A 67 22.08 -15.78 -2.84
C PRO A 67 21.75 -14.33 -3.27
N ALA A 68 22.57 -13.76 -4.15
CA ALA A 68 22.33 -12.43 -4.72
C ALA A 68 21.03 -12.37 -5.57
N VAL A 69 20.68 -13.45 -6.27
CA VAL A 69 19.45 -13.52 -7.09
C VAL A 69 18.20 -13.48 -6.20
N ASP A 70 18.19 -14.24 -5.11
CA ASP A 70 17.06 -14.28 -4.17
C ASP A 70 16.85 -12.95 -3.45
N ILE A 71 17.94 -12.31 -3.02
CA ILE A 71 17.91 -10.98 -2.40
C ILE A 71 17.33 -9.97 -3.38
N MET A 72 17.78 -9.98 -4.64
CA MET A 72 17.28 -9.07 -5.67
C MET A 72 15.81 -9.34 -6.01
N ALA A 73 15.39 -10.60 -6.06
CA ALA A 73 13.99 -10.97 -6.28
C ALA A 73 13.10 -10.46 -5.13
N THR A 74 13.56 -10.56 -3.89
CA THR A 74 12.83 -10.06 -2.71
C THR A 74 12.74 -8.55 -2.71
N LEU A 75 13.85 -7.85 -3.00
CA LEU A 75 13.87 -6.39 -3.14
C LEU A 75 12.90 -5.89 -4.22
N LEU A 76 12.84 -6.59 -5.35
CA LEU A 76 11.93 -6.24 -6.43
C LEU A 76 10.47 -6.53 -6.07
N GLN A 77 10.21 -7.62 -5.36
CA GLN A 77 8.90 -7.95 -4.81
C GLN A 77 8.42 -6.89 -3.81
N ASP A 78 9.28 -6.48 -2.88
CA ASP A 78 8.99 -5.41 -1.91
C ASP A 78 8.70 -4.09 -2.64
N ALA A 79 9.51 -3.74 -3.63
CA ALA A 79 9.30 -2.55 -4.45
C ALA A 79 7.97 -2.60 -5.23
N ALA A 80 7.58 -3.76 -5.73
CA ALA A 80 6.29 -3.94 -6.41
C ALA A 80 5.10 -3.76 -5.45
N PHE A 81 5.19 -4.27 -4.22
CA PHE A 81 4.18 -4.05 -3.18
C PHE A 81 4.06 -2.57 -2.81
N VAL A 82 5.18 -1.91 -2.54
CA VAL A 82 5.21 -0.48 -2.21
C VAL A 82 4.69 0.35 -3.37
N GLY A 83 5.14 0.06 -4.60
CA GLY A 83 4.71 0.75 -5.81
C GLY A 83 3.21 0.63 -6.05
N ALA A 84 2.64 -0.58 -5.94
CA ALA A 84 1.20 -0.80 -6.08
C ALA A 84 0.42 -0.01 -5.02
N ALA A 85 0.86 -0.02 -3.76
CA ALA A 85 0.22 0.76 -2.70
C ALA A 85 0.22 2.26 -3.02
N ILE A 86 1.33 2.81 -3.53
CA ILE A 86 1.45 4.22 -3.91
C ILE A 86 0.55 4.55 -5.11
N VAL A 87 0.51 3.70 -6.14
CA VAL A 87 -0.32 3.89 -7.33
C VAL A 87 -1.80 3.91 -6.97
N PHE A 88 -2.27 2.95 -6.17
CA PHE A 88 -3.66 2.91 -5.73
C PHE A 88 -4.01 4.05 -4.79
N ALA A 89 -3.10 4.44 -3.90
CA ALA A 89 -3.27 5.65 -3.10
C ALA A 89 -3.42 6.89 -3.99
N ALA A 90 -2.58 7.04 -5.01
CA ALA A 90 -2.60 8.16 -5.96
C ALA A 90 -3.87 8.24 -6.81
N MET A 91 -4.57 7.14 -7.05
CA MET A 91 -5.88 7.13 -7.71
C MET A 91 -7.00 7.77 -6.87
N VAL A 92 -6.83 7.82 -5.54
CA VAL A 92 -7.83 8.40 -4.63
C VAL A 92 -7.41 9.80 -4.18
N ALA A 93 -6.16 9.98 -3.78
CA ALA A 93 -5.60 11.24 -3.33
C ALA A 93 -4.09 11.24 -3.47
N ARG A 94 -3.48 12.40 -3.74
CA ARG A 94 -2.02 12.50 -3.88
C ARG A 94 -1.33 11.96 -2.59
N PRO A 95 -0.57 10.85 -2.67
CA PRO A 95 0.09 10.28 -1.50
C PRO A 95 1.11 11.28 -0.99
N ARG A 96 1.09 11.51 0.32
CA ARG A 96 1.95 12.47 1.00
C ARG A 96 2.71 11.72 2.10
N PRO A 97 4.00 12.02 2.35
CA PRO A 97 4.81 11.27 3.32
C PRO A 97 4.16 11.17 4.71
N TRP A 98 3.50 12.25 5.16
CA TRP A 98 2.81 12.28 6.44
C TRP A 98 1.58 11.37 6.55
N HIS A 99 1.02 10.88 5.42
CA HIS A 99 -0.01 9.84 5.45
C HIS A 99 0.55 8.47 5.91
N PHE A 100 1.86 8.27 5.76
CA PHE A 100 2.56 7.05 6.16
C PHE A 100 3.33 7.22 7.48
N GLY A 101 3.05 8.27 8.25
CA GLY A 101 3.77 8.59 9.49
C GLY A 101 5.17 9.19 9.28
N LEU A 102 5.61 9.36 8.03
CA LEU A 102 6.87 10.04 7.71
C LEU A 102 6.67 11.55 7.91
N ARG A 103 7.02 12.03 9.10
CA ARG A 103 7.14 13.46 9.39
C ARG A 103 8.59 13.87 9.18
N SER A 104 8.81 14.93 8.39
CA SER A 104 10.12 15.57 8.35
C SER A 104 10.42 16.10 9.75
N THR A 105 11.35 15.45 10.44
CA THR A 105 11.97 16.01 11.63
C THR A 105 12.87 17.15 11.17
N ARG A 106 12.70 18.33 11.78
CA ARG A 106 13.70 19.39 11.62
C ARG A 106 15.02 18.81 12.15
N ILE A 107 16.01 18.73 11.28
CA ILE A 107 17.37 18.29 11.61
C ILE A 107 18.15 19.40 12.37
N ALA A 108 17.47 20.53 12.67
CA ALA A 108 18.04 21.59 13.47
C ALA A 108 18.10 21.15 14.94
N PRO A 109 19.21 21.43 15.64
CA PRO A 109 19.27 21.22 17.07
C PRO A 109 18.21 22.11 17.74
N ALA A 110 17.52 21.56 18.73
CA ALA A 110 16.70 22.36 19.63
C ALA A 110 17.66 23.21 20.47
N VAL A 111 17.92 24.44 20.01
CA VAL A 111 18.66 25.48 20.73
C VAL A 111 17.74 26.67 20.90
#